data_AF-A0A923IG43-F1
#
_entry.id   AF-A0A923IG43-F1
#
_cell.length_a   1.000
_cell.length_b   1.000
_cell.length_c   1.000
_cell.angle_alpha   90.00
_cell.angle_beta   90.00
_cell.angle_gamma   90.00
#
_symmetry.space_group_name_H-M   'P 1'
#
loop_
_entity.id
_entity.type
_entity.pdbx_description
1 polymer ?
#
loop_
_entity_poly.entity_id
_entity_poly.type
_entity_poly.pdbx_seq_one_letter_code
_entity_poly.pdbx_strand_id
1 'polypeptide(L)'
;MDMMNPKFLEPSDYPALKPVFEKQPYNLSIYSLLSLIAWNTGPIRSSYTFDGDRLVISSESSLEPENRYLIMPVSVRGLLTPEELHDLAIDHGYRHYRFVPGDYLAMMDTKKTERWFGITEQAGFADYVYRTEDMIQLKGNRYAKKRNLIHQFMRDYDHRGRVTVEDMRPIDAEECLAFLETWCTQRQCDQDDGLACEKRALIQTLTHMEVLESAGIIVRIDGTVSALAIMSVLNAKTGVL
;
A
#
# COMPACT_ATOMS: atom_id res chain seq x y z
N MET A 1 19.64 -21.39 -14.32
CA MET A 1 18.47 -20.74 -14.93
C MET A 1 18.80 -19.26 -14.89
N ASP A 2 18.84 -18.57 -16.03
CA ASP A 2 19.33 -17.19 -16.06
C ASP A 2 18.42 -16.28 -15.24
N MET A 3 18.96 -15.76 -14.15
CA MET A 3 18.32 -14.76 -13.30
C MET A 3 18.15 -13.48 -14.13
N MET A 4 16.90 -13.04 -14.32
CA MET A 4 16.66 -11.75 -14.98
C MET A 4 17.18 -10.62 -14.09
N ASN A 5 17.84 -9.62 -14.70
CA ASN A 5 18.25 -8.44 -13.96
C ASN A 5 17.03 -7.75 -13.34
N PRO A 6 17.11 -7.30 -12.07
CA PRO A 6 16.03 -6.58 -11.44
C PRO A 6 15.60 -5.36 -12.26
N LYS A 7 14.29 -5.23 -12.48
CA LYS A 7 13.66 -4.07 -13.14
C LYS A 7 13.02 -3.18 -12.08
N PHE A 8 13.20 -1.87 -12.15
CA PHE A 8 12.44 -0.94 -11.32
C PHE A 8 10.94 -1.13 -11.52
N LEU A 9 10.20 -1.07 -10.41
CA LEU A 9 8.75 -1.22 -10.43
C LEU A 9 8.08 0.08 -10.89
N GLU A 10 7.39 0.06 -12.02
CA GLU A 10 6.74 1.25 -12.59
C GLU A 10 5.22 1.08 -12.72
N PRO A 11 4.44 2.17 -12.86
CA PRO A 11 3.00 2.07 -13.16
C PRO A 11 2.68 1.17 -14.35
N SER A 12 3.52 1.18 -15.39
CA SER A 12 3.36 0.34 -16.59
C SER A 12 3.43 -1.17 -16.31
N ASP A 13 4.00 -1.59 -15.17
CA ASP A 13 4.10 -3.00 -14.78
C ASP A 13 2.81 -3.54 -14.13
N TYR A 14 1.90 -2.67 -13.70
CA TYR A 14 0.70 -3.06 -12.96
C TYR A 14 -0.11 -4.16 -13.67
N PRO A 15 -0.46 -4.04 -14.97
CA PRO A 15 -1.27 -5.07 -15.64
C PRO A 15 -0.60 -6.45 -15.70
N ALA A 16 0.73 -6.48 -15.80
CA ALA A 16 1.50 -7.73 -15.88
C ALA A 16 1.67 -8.41 -14.51
N LEU A 17 1.82 -7.61 -13.45
CA LEU A 17 2.04 -8.12 -12.10
C LEU A 17 0.74 -8.40 -11.34
N LYS A 18 -0.37 -7.75 -11.71
CA LYS A 18 -1.67 -7.91 -11.06
C LYS A 18 -2.13 -9.37 -10.90
N PRO A 19 -2.07 -10.25 -11.92
CA PRO A 19 -2.51 -11.65 -11.76
C PRO A 19 -1.69 -12.47 -10.74
N VAL A 20 -0.44 -12.07 -10.49
CA VAL A 20 0.43 -12.67 -9.47
C VAL A 20 0.03 -12.17 -8.09
N PHE A 21 -0.18 -10.85 -7.97
CA PHE A 21 -0.62 -10.20 -6.73
C PHE A 21 -2.06 -10.54 -6.34
N GLU A 22 -2.97 -10.87 -7.25
CA GLU A 22 -4.32 -11.32 -6.87
C GLU A 22 -4.31 -12.66 -6.10
N LYS A 23 -3.24 -13.45 -6.26
CA LYS A 23 -3.05 -14.76 -5.64
C LYS A 23 -2.09 -14.74 -4.45
N GLN A 24 -1.55 -13.57 -4.11
CA GLN A 24 -0.61 -13.42 -3.01
C GLN A 24 -1.29 -13.74 -1.66
N PRO A 25 -0.63 -14.46 -0.73
CA PRO A 25 -1.26 -14.95 0.49
C PRO A 25 -1.18 -14.00 1.70
N TYR A 26 -0.49 -12.87 1.57
CA TYR A 26 -0.13 -11.97 2.66
C TYR A 26 -1.20 -10.88 2.89
N ASN A 27 -1.43 -10.54 4.17
CA ASN A 27 -2.49 -9.61 4.57
C ASN A 27 -1.99 -8.22 4.98
N LEU A 28 -0.70 -7.93 4.78
CA LEU A 28 -0.16 -6.59 5.04
C LEU A 28 -0.40 -5.66 3.84
N SER A 29 -0.69 -4.39 4.12
CA SER A 29 -1.00 -3.35 3.14
C SER A 29 0.09 -3.12 2.10
N ILE A 30 1.36 -3.37 2.46
CA ILE A 30 2.51 -3.30 1.54
C ILE A 30 2.39 -4.26 0.34
N TYR A 31 1.62 -5.35 0.48
CA TYR A 31 1.36 -6.29 -0.61
C TYR A 31 0.21 -5.83 -1.51
N SER A 32 -0.33 -4.62 -1.35
CA SER A 32 -1.11 -3.98 -2.39
C SER A 32 -0.16 -3.55 -3.51
N LEU A 33 -0.35 -4.13 -4.72
CA LEU A 33 0.47 -3.79 -5.88
C LEU A 33 0.37 -2.29 -6.22
N LEU A 34 -0.83 -1.71 -6.10
CA LEU A 34 -1.03 -0.28 -6.31
C LEU A 34 -0.18 0.52 -5.32
N SER A 35 -0.25 0.22 -4.03
CA SER A 35 0.54 0.92 -3.01
C SER A 35 2.03 0.73 -3.26
N LEU A 36 2.48 -0.49 -3.54
CA LEU A 36 3.89 -0.77 -3.79
C LEU A 36 4.45 0.05 -4.97
N ILE A 37 3.68 0.18 -6.04
CA ILE A 37 4.03 1.04 -7.17
C ILE A 37 3.95 2.51 -6.77
N ALA A 38 2.82 2.96 -6.20
CA ALA A 38 2.54 4.35 -5.87
C ALA A 38 3.65 4.96 -4.98
N TRP A 39 4.12 4.21 -3.99
CA TRP A 39 5.16 4.65 -3.07
C TRP A 39 6.58 4.54 -3.65
N ASN A 40 6.74 3.96 -4.84
CA ASN A 40 8.03 3.80 -5.51
C ASN A 40 8.58 5.10 -6.14
N THR A 41 8.20 6.27 -5.61
CA THR A 41 8.74 7.60 -5.98
C THR A 41 9.69 8.16 -4.94
N GLY A 42 9.78 7.48 -3.79
CA GLY A 42 10.55 7.86 -2.61
C GLY A 42 12.07 7.76 -2.77
N PRO A 43 12.81 8.04 -1.69
CA PRO A 43 14.22 7.67 -1.57
C PRO A 43 14.42 6.15 -1.56
N ILE A 44 13.44 5.40 -1.05
CA ILE A 44 13.40 3.95 -1.16
C ILE A 44 12.75 3.59 -2.50
N ARG A 45 13.47 2.84 -3.32
CA ARG A 45 13.00 2.36 -4.61
C ARG A 45 12.92 0.84 -4.64
N SER A 46 11.81 0.33 -5.13
CA SER A 46 11.54 -1.09 -5.33
C SER A 46 11.83 -1.52 -6.77
N SER A 47 12.45 -2.69 -6.88
CA SER A 47 12.63 -3.42 -8.14
C SER A 47 12.06 -4.82 -8.00
N TYR A 48 11.78 -5.47 -9.12
CA TYR A 48 11.33 -6.85 -9.14
C TYR A 48 12.10 -7.70 -10.15
N THR A 49 12.16 -9.00 -9.88
CA THR A 49 12.63 -10.01 -10.83
C THR A 49 11.84 -11.31 -10.64
N PHE A 50 11.81 -12.13 -11.69
CA PHE A 50 11.26 -13.48 -11.61
C PHE A 50 12.40 -14.48 -11.41
N ASP A 51 12.30 -15.26 -10.34
CA ASP A 51 13.16 -16.41 -10.06
C ASP A 51 12.31 -17.68 -10.14
N GLY A 52 12.26 -18.25 -11.33
CA GLY A 52 11.35 -19.35 -11.64
C GLY A 52 9.89 -18.92 -11.52
N ASP A 53 9.18 -19.51 -10.57
CA ASP A 53 7.77 -19.22 -10.28
C ASP A 53 7.57 -18.20 -9.15
N ARG A 54 8.66 -17.58 -8.70
CA ARG A 54 8.69 -16.64 -7.57
C ARG A 54 8.90 -15.22 -8.11
N LEU A 55 8.03 -14.30 -7.71
CA LEU A 55 8.25 -12.88 -7.87
C LEU A 55 9.03 -12.38 -6.66
N VAL A 56 10.27 -11.97 -6.89
CA VAL A 56 11.17 -11.38 -5.89
C VAL A 56 11.09 -9.88 -6.02
N ILE A 57 10.81 -9.19 -4.92
CA ILE A 57 10.76 -7.74 -4.86
C ILE A 57 11.79 -7.28 -3.84
N SER A 58 12.70 -6.43 -4.31
CA SER A 58 13.71 -5.80 -3.50
C SER A 58 13.45 -4.32 -3.37
N SER A 59 13.86 -3.73 -2.25
CA SER A 59 13.77 -2.30 -1.99
C SER A 59 15.13 -1.78 -1.52
N GLU A 60 15.56 -0.65 -2.08
CA GLU A 60 16.87 -0.05 -1.81
C GLU A 60 16.72 1.45 -1.59
N SER A 61 17.36 1.98 -0.55
CA SER A 61 17.37 3.41 -0.28
C SER A 61 18.50 4.09 -1.05
N SER A 62 18.20 5.19 -1.75
CA SER A 62 19.22 6.05 -2.36
C SER A 62 20.00 6.86 -1.32
N LEU A 63 19.48 6.98 -0.09
CA LEU A 63 20.10 7.73 1.01
C LEU A 63 20.91 6.82 1.94
N GLU A 64 20.49 5.56 2.08
CA GLU A 64 21.11 4.54 2.93
C GLU A 64 21.27 3.24 2.13
N PRO A 65 22.25 3.14 1.21
CA PRO A 65 22.37 1.99 0.30
C PRO A 65 22.55 0.64 1.01
N GLU A 66 23.10 0.64 2.21
CA GLU A 66 23.20 -0.53 3.09
C GLU A 66 21.83 -1.00 3.61
N ASN A 67 20.83 -0.11 3.61
CA ASN A 67 19.46 -0.35 4.05
C ASN A 67 18.62 -0.93 2.89
N ARG A 68 19.10 -2.05 2.33
CA ARG A 68 18.42 -2.81 1.26
C ARG A 68 17.85 -4.11 1.79
N TYR A 69 16.66 -4.46 1.33
CA TYR A 69 15.91 -5.62 1.83
C TYR A 69 15.01 -6.20 0.75
N LEU A 70 14.58 -7.44 0.98
CA LEU A 70 13.48 -8.06 0.25
C LEU A 70 12.18 -7.89 1.04
N ILE A 71 11.04 -7.80 0.36
CA ILE A 71 9.76 -8.19 0.99
C ILE A 71 9.54 -9.69 0.77
N MET A 72 8.52 -10.29 1.41
CA MET A 72 8.29 -11.71 1.19
C MET A 72 7.98 -11.98 -0.29
N PRO A 73 8.63 -12.96 -0.92
CA PRO A 73 8.40 -13.26 -2.31
C PRO A 73 6.97 -13.76 -2.51
N VAL A 74 6.39 -13.42 -3.67
CA VAL A 74 5.08 -13.93 -4.06
C VAL A 74 5.30 -15.13 -4.97
N SER A 75 4.84 -16.31 -4.55
CA SER A 75 4.93 -17.55 -5.35
C SER A 75 3.55 -18.10 -5.64
N VAL A 76 3.39 -18.63 -6.86
CA VAL A 76 2.18 -19.37 -7.25
C VAL A 76 2.12 -20.78 -6.66
N ARG A 77 3.22 -21.29 -6.09
CA ARG A 77 3.32 -22.60 -5.43
C ARG A 77 2.99 -22.56 -3.93
N GLY A 78 2.75 -21.38 -3.37
CA GLY A 78 2.39 -21.19 -1.96
C GLY A 78 3.50 -20.52 -1.17
N LEU A 79 3.44 -20.67 0.16
CA LEU A 79 4.40 -20.08 1.08
C LEU A 79 5.75 -20.80 1.00
N LEU A 80 6.82 -20.03 0.95
CA LEU A 80 8.18 -20.56 1.04
C LEU A 80 8.51 -20.92 2.49
N THR A 81 9.32 -21.95 2.67
CA THR A 81 9.89 -22.30 3.98
C THR A 81 11.02 -21.32 4.35
N PRO A 82 11.40 -21.23 5.64
CA PRO A 82 12.54 -20.41 6.06
C PRO A 82 13.86 -20.77 5.36
N GLU A 83 14.10 -22.05 5.04
CA GLU A 83 15.29 -22.47 4.31
C GLU A 83 15.27 -21.95 2.86
N GLU A 84 14.14 -22.07 2.17
CA GLU A 84 14.00 -21.53 0.81
C GLU A 84 14.12 -20.00 0.76
N LEU A 85 13.62 -19.29 1.78
CA LEU A 85 13.79 -17.85 1.90
C LEU A 85 15.25 -17.47 2.15
N HIS A 86 15.96 -18.26 2.94
CA HIS A 86 17.38 -18.04 3.22
C HIS A 86 18.19 -18.17 1.93
N ASP A 87 18.00 -19.28 1.20
CA ASP A 87 18.72 -19.54 -0.03
C ASP A 87 18.41 -18.47 -1.09
N LEU A 88 17.13 -18.09 -1.23
CA LEU A 88 16.72 -17.01 -2.12
C LEU A 88 17.37 -15.66 -1.75
N ALA A 89 17.47 -15.34 -0.47
CA ALA A 89 18.13 -14.09 -0.05
C ALA A 89 19.62 -14.11 -0.39
N ILE A 90 20.31 -15.23 -0.17
CA ILE A 90 21.73 -15.38 -0.50
C ILE A 90 21.96 -15.28 -2.02
N ASP A 91 21.15 -15.97 -2.81
CA ASP A 91 21.25 -15.97 -4.28
C ASP A 91 21.06 -14.58 -4.88
N HIS A 92 20.20 -13.76 -4.28
CA HIS A 92 19.96 -12.36 -4.71
C HIS A 92 20.85 -11.34 -3.99
N GLY A 93 21.73 -11.78 -3.09
CA GLY A 93 22.67 -10.90 -2.38
C GLY A 93 22.04 -9.97 -1.33
N TYR A 94 20.95 -10.41 -0.70
CA TYR A 94 20.27 -9.71 0.40
C TYR A 94 20.45 -10.42 1.73
N ARG A 95 20.30 -9.68 2.83
CA ARG A 95 20.44 -10.20 4.20
C ARG A 95 19.18 -10.06 5.06
N HIS A 96 18.18 -9.35 4.55
CA HIS A 96 17.02 -8.96 5.33
C HIS A 96 15.74 -9.13 4.51
N TYR A 97 14.74 -9.70 5.16
CA TYR A 97 13.34 -9.53 4.76
C TYR A 97 12.69 -8.48 5.66
N ARG A 98 11.89 -7.59 5.09
CA ARG A 98 11.01 -6.67 5.83
C ARG A 98 9.56 -6.92 5.48
N PHE A 99 8.69 -6.44 6.36
CA PHE A 99 7.25 -6.64 6.24
C PHE A 99 6.87 -8.11 6.12
N VAL A 100 7.56 -8.95 6.90
CA VAL A 100 7.22 -10.36 7.06
C VAL A 100 5.91 -10.43 7.86
N PRO A 101 4.83 -10.99 7.30
CA PRO A 101 3.55 -11.07 8.00
C PRO A 101 3.64 -11.94 9.26
N GLY A 102 2.98 -11.50 10.34
CA GLY A 102 2.96 -12.27 11.59
C GLY A 102 2.22 -13.61 11.48
N ASP A 103 1.23 -13.70 10.59
CA ASP A 103 0.53 -14.95 10.28
C ASP A 103 1.44 -15.97 9.58
N TYR A 104 2.33 -15.53 8.68
CA TYR A 104 3.39 -16.39 8.13
C TYR A 104 4.27 -16.96 9.25
N LEU A 105 4.77 -16.11 10.16
CA LEU A 105 5.61 -16.56 11.27
C LEU A 105 4.89 -17.54 12.20
N ALA A 106 3.60 -17.34 12.45
CA ALA A 106 2.78 -18.23 13.27
C ALA A 106 2.54 -19.61 12.63
N MET A 107 2.61 -19.72 11.30
CA MET A 107 2.49 -20.99 10.58
C MET A 107 3.81 -21.76 10.50
N MET A 108 4.96 -21.10 10.66
CA MET A 108 6.27 -21.72 10.54
C MET A 108 6.74 -22.32 11.86
N ASP A 109 7.56 -23.38 11.78
CA ASP A 109 8.25 -23.89 12.95
C ASP A 109 9.27 -22.86 13.46
N THR A 110 9.12 -22.44 14.71
CA THR A 110 9.96 -21.39 15.30
C THR A 110 11.44 -21.78 15.29
N LYS A 111 11.79 -23.02 15.65
CA LYS A 111 13.18 -23.47 15.70
C LYS A 111 13.83 -23.52 14.33
N LYS A 112 13.07 -23.93 13.30
CA LYS A 112 13.55 -23.90 11.90
C LYS A 112 13.72 -22.47 11.40
N THR A 113 12.81 -21.57 11.77
CA THR A 113 12.93 -20.15 11.39
C THR A 113 14.16 -19.51 12.05
N GLU A 114 14.33 -19.69 13.35
CA GLU A 114 15.45 -19.14 14.13
C GLU A 114 16.82 -19.72 13.76
N ARG A 115 16.86 -20.89 13.10
CA ARG A 115 18.09 -21.44 12.52
C ARG A 115 18.67 -20.52 11.44
N TRP A 116 17.82 -19.83 10.69
CA TRP A 116 18.21 -19.06 9.51
C TRP A 116 18.06 -17.55 9.71
N PHE A 117 17.12 -17.10 10.54
CA PHE A 117 16.77 -15.68 10.69
C PHE A 117 16.69 -15.24 12.15
N GLY A 118 17.20 -14.04 12.42
CA GLY A 118 16.78 -13.25 13.58
C GLY A 118 15.47 -12.52 13.27
N ILE A 119 14.54 -12.52 14.22
CA ILE A 119 13.22 -11.91 14.06
C ILE A 119 13.12 -10.70 14.99
N THR A 120 12.77 -9.54 14.42
CA THR A 120 12.53 -8.30 15.17
C THR A 120 11.25 -7.65 14.66
N GLU A 121 10.39 -7.20 15.57
CA GLU A 121 9.20 -6.44 15.22
C GLU A 121 9.57 -5.05 14.69
N GLN A 122 8.90 -4.63 13.62
CA GLN A 122 9.01 -3.26 13.09
C GLN A 122 7.97 -2.37 13.78
N ALA A 123 8.36 -1.78 14.92
CA ALA A 123 7.47 -0.88 15.66
C ALA A 123 7.03 0.31 14.77
N GLY A 124 5.73 0.63 14.80
CA GLY A 124 5.13 1.70 13.99
C GLY A 124 4.66 1.29 12.59
N PHE A 125 4.92 0.04 12.16
CA PHE A 125 4.51 -0.47 10.84
C PHE A 125 3.32 -1.45 10.89
N ALA A 126 2.54 -1.42 11.98
CA ALA A 126 1.37 -2.27 12.11
C ALA A 126 0.18 -1.75 11.29
N ASP A 127 -0.47 -2.62 10.52
CA ASP A 127 -1.70 -2.30 9.81
C ASP A 127 -2.93 -2.34 10.74
N TYR A 128 -3.83 -1.38 10.54
CA TYR A 128 -5.12 -1.36 11.22
C TYR A 128 -6.18 -2.06 10.35
N VAL A 129 -6.63 -3.23 10.80
CA VAL A 129 -7.64 -4.02 10.08
C VAL A 129 -9.03 -3.77 10.65
N TYR A 130 -9.99 -3.45 9.78
CA TYR A 130 -11.38 -3.22 10.13
C TYR A 130 -12.28 -4.18 9.37
N ARG A 131 -13.37 -4.63 10.01
CA ARG A 131 -14.43 -5.34 9.30
C ARG A 131 -15.24 -4.33 8.48
N THR A 132 -15.47 -4.64 7.21
CA THR A 132 -16.29 -3.80 6.31
C THR A 132 -17.66 -3.52 6.90
N GLU A 133 -18.31 -4.54 7.47
CA GLU A 133 -19.62 -4.40 8.11
C GLU A 133 -19.61 -3.39 9.27
N ASP A 134 -18.55 -3.39 10.09
CA ASP A 134 -18.42 -2.45 11.20
C ASP A 134 -18.26 -1.00 10.71
N MET A 135 -17.52 -0.79 9.62
CA MET A 135 -17.32 0.55 9.05
C MET A 135 -18.56 1.08 8.32
N ILE A 136 -19.36 0.21 7.69
CA ILE A 136 -20.63 0.58 7.05
C ILE A 136 -21.69 0.91 8.11
N GLN A 137 -21.87 0.01 9.08
CA GLN A 137 -23.00 0.10 10.00
C GLN A 137 -22.71 0.99 11.22
N LEU A 138 -21.44 1.11 11.62
CA LEU A 138 -20.98 1.87 12.78
C LEU A 138 -21.82 1.56 14.03
N LYS A 139 -22.15 0.30 14.32
CA LYS A 139 -23.07 -0.08 15.41
C LYS A 139 -22.46 0.02 16.82
N GLY A 140 -23.31 0.30 17.81
CA GLY A 140 -22.94 0.26 19.23
C GLY A 140 -22.15 1.49 19.73
N ASN A 141 -21.77 1.46 21.00
CA ASN A 141 -21.16 2.61 21.69
C ASN A 141 -19.74 2.93 21.18
N ARG A 142 -18.99 1.93 20.71
CA ARG A 142 -17.64 2.10 20.16
C ARG A 142 -17.58 3.14 19.04
N TYR A 143 -18.59 3.17 18.16
CA TYR A 143 -18.64 4.09 17.02
C TYR A 143 -19.53 5.32 17.23
N ALA A 144 -20.03 5.56 18.46
CA ALA A 144 -20.92 6.69 18.73
C ALA A 144 -20.31 8.05 18.36
N LYS A 145 -19.01 8.24 18.64
CA LYS A 145 -18.29 9.46 18.26
C LYS A 145 -18.23 9.65 16.73
N LYS A 146 -17.97 8.57 15.97
CA LYS A 146 -17.96 8.62 14.50
C LYS A 146 -19.33 8.99 13.92
N ARG A 147 -20.40 8.36 14.42
CA ARG A 147 -21.78 8.69 14.02
C ARG A 147 -22.12 10.15 14.34
N ASN A 148 -21.70 10.67 15.49
CA ASN A 148 -21.92 12.07 15.85
C ASN A 148 -21.23 13.05 14.90
N LEU A 149 -19.98 12.76 14.48
CA LEU A 149 -19.26 13.56 13.48
C LEU A 149 -19.97 13.53 12.12
N ILE A 150 -20.41 12.35 11.68
CA ILE A 150 -21.19 12.22 10.44
C ILE A 150 -22.48 13.02 10.55
N HIS A 151 -23.25 12.88 11.64
CA HIS A 151 -24.49 13.65 11.83
C HIS A 151 -24.24 15.17 11.85
N GLN A 152 -23.12 15.62 12.41
CA GLN A 152 -22.74 17.03 12.38
C GLN A 152 -22.47 17.49 10.95
N PHE A 153 -21.62 16.78 10.23
CA PHE A 153 -21.33 17.06 8.82
C PHE A 153 -22.61 17.09 7.96
N MET A 154 -23.50 16.12 8.15
CA MET A 154 -24.76 16.04 7.42
C MET A 154 -25.67 17.24 7.70
N ARG A 155 -25.82 17.67 8.96
CA ARG A 155 -26.64 18.83 9.32
C ARG A 155 -26.07 20.15 8.80
N ASP A 156 -24.75 20.31 8.86
CA ASP A 156 -24.09 21.57 8.59
C ASP A 156 -23.85 21.80 7.08
N TYR A 157 -23.74 20.71 6.30
CA TYR A 157 -23.39 20.74 4.88
C TYR A 157 -24.36 19.95 3.99
N ASP A 158 -24.46 18.63 4.17
CA ASP A 158 -25.16 17.74 3.21
C ASP A 158 -26.67 18.04 3.09
N HIS A 159 -27.37 18.13 4.22
CA HIS A 159 -28.81 18.45 4.25
C HIS A 159 -29.13 19.84 3.70
N ARG A 160 -28.11 20.70 3.51
CA ARG A 160 -28.23 22.01 2.88
C ARG A 160 -27.96 21.96 1.36
N GLY A 161 -27.76 20.78 0.78
CA GLY A 161 -27.48 20.58 -0.64
C GLY A 161 -26.08 21.03 -1.06
N ARG A 162 -25.14 21.13 -0.12
CA ARG A 162 -23.79 21.66 -0.38
C ARG A 162 -22.76 20.58 -0.70
N VAL A 163 -23.11 19.30 -0.54
CA VAL A 163 -22.16 18.19 -0.62
C VAL A 163 -22.46 17.32 -1.84
N THR A 164 -21.41 16.92 -2.56
CA THR A 164 -21.47 15.77 -3.46
C THR A 164 -20.42 14.75 -3.05
N VAL A 165 -20.77 13.47 -3.15
CA VAL A 165 -19.84 12.35 -2.96
C VAL A 165 -19.89 11.53 -4.24
N GLU A 166 -18.76 11.39 -4.91
CA GLU A 166 -18.67 10.82 -6.25
C GLU A 166 -17.50 9.84 -6.30
N ASP A 167 -17.62 8.81 -7.14
CA ASP A 167 -16.49 7.97 -7.50
C ASP A 167 -15.46 8.84 -8.25
N MET A 168 -14.20 8.71 -7.87
CA MET A 168 -13.09 9.40 -8.50
C MET A 168 -12.87 8.85 -9.91
N ARG A 169 -12.78 9.74 -10.91
CA ARG A 169 -12.47 9.36 -12.30
C ARG A 169 -11.21 10.09 -12.78
N PRO A 170 -10.56 9.63 -13.85
CA PRO A 170 -9.37 10.28 -14.40
C PRO A 170 -9.56 11.77 -14.72
N ILE A 171 -10.76 12.19 -15.13
CA ILE A 171 -11.08 13.60 -15.41
C ILE A 171 -11.02 14.49 -14.15
N ASP A 172 -11.16 13.90 -12.97
CA ASP A 172 -11.16 14.62 -11.69
C ASP A 172 -9.72 14.81 -11.12
N ALA A 173 -8.69 14.27 -11.80
CA ALA A 173 -7.32 14.24 -11.29
C ALA A 173 -6.72 15.64 -11.09
N GLU A 174 -6.96 16.58 -12.00
CA GLU A 174 -6.44 17.95 -11.88
C GLU A 174 -6.98 18.66 -10.64
N GLU A 175 -8.27 18.51 -10.34
CA GLU A 175 -8.89 19.09 -9.15
C GLU A 175 -8.40 18.44 -7.86
N CYS A 176 -8.19 17.13 -7.87
CA CYS A 176 -7.61 16.39 -6.75
C CYS A 176 -6.17 16.83 -6.46
N LEU A 177 -5.37 17.06 -7.50
CA LEU A 177 -4.01 17.60 -7.38
C LEU A 177 -4.02 19.02 -6.81
N ALA A 178 -4.93 19.89 -7.26
CA ALA A 178 -5.07 21.24 -6.72
C ALA A 178 -5.47 21.24 -5.22
N PHE A 179 -6.37 20.32 -4.83
CA PHE A 179 -6.70 20.09 -3.42
C PHE A 179 -5.48 19.61 -2.62
N LEU A 180 -4.72 18.65 -3.14
CA LEU A 180 -3.51 18.12 -2.51
C LEU A 180 -2.45 19.22 -2.31
N GLU A 181 -2.21 20.07 -3.30
CA GLU A 181 -1.25 21.19 -3.17
C GLU A 181 -1.66 22.18 -2.07
N THR A 182 -2.96 22.49 -2.01
CA THR A 182 -3.51 23.37 -0.96
C THR A 182 -3.35 22.74 0.43
N TRP A 183 -3.75 21.47 0.56
CA TRP A 183 -3.59 20.71 1.81
C TRP A 183 -2.12 20.65 2.23
N CYS A 184 -1.23 20.39 1.27
CA CYS A 184 0.17 20.23 1.54
C CYS A 184 0.85 21.53 1.97
N THR A 185 0.47 22.65 1.37
CA THR A 185 0.93 23.98 1.80
C THR A 185 0.52 24.27 3.25
N GLN A 186 -0.71 23.92 3.63
CA GLN A 186 -1.21 24.10 5.00
C GLN A 186 -0.51 23.19 6.02
N ARG A 187 -0.11 21.98 5.60
CA ARG A 187 0.55 20.98 6.44
C ARG A 187 2.08 21.02 6.37
N GLN A 188 2.65 21.85 5.51
CA GLN A 188 4.10 21.99 5.29
C GLN A 188 4.77 20.65 4.91
N CYS A 189 4.22 19.89 3.96
CA CYS A 189 4.77 18.55 3.67
C CYS A 189 6.24 18.56 3.28
N ASP A 190 6.74 19.63 2.65
CA ASP A 190 8.14 19.70 2.21
C ASP A 190 9.13 19.72 3.39
N GLN A 191 8.64 19.89 4.62
CA GLN A 191 9.42 19.83 5.87
C GLN A 191 9.28 18.48 6.60
N ASP A 192 8.42 17.58 6.12
CA ASP A 192 8.17 16.26 6.69
C ASP A 192 8.34 15.19 5.61
N ASP A 193 9.41 14.38 5.72
CA ASP A 193 9.75 13.38 4.72
C ASP A 193 8.61 12.37 4.46
N GLY A 194 7.80 12.06 5.49
CA GLY A 194 6.65 11.17 5.38
C GLY A 194 5.55 11.79 4.52
N LEU A 195 5.16 13.03 4.82
CA LEU A 195 4.16 13.77 4.06
C LEU A 195 4.65 14.06 2.62
N ALA A 196 5.94 14.32 2.42
CA ALA A 196 6.52 14.47 1.08
C ALA A 196 6.49 13.16 0.28
N CYS A 197 6.67 12.00 0.93
CA CYS A 197 6.46 10.69 0.29
C CYS A 197 4.99 10.46 -0.05
N GLU A 198 4.08 10.74 0.87
CA GLU A 198 2.63 10.59 0.67
C GLU A 198 2.13 11.45 -0.50
N LYS A 199 2.56 12.73 -0.56
CA LYS A 199 2.24 13.62 -1.67
C LYS A 199 2.69 13.03 -3.01
N ARG A 200 3.92 12.54 -3.11
CA ARG A 200 4.42 11.93 -4.35
C ARG A 200 3.66 10.66 -4.73
N ALA A 201 3.32 9.82 -3.75
CA ALA A 201 2.55 8.60 -3.99
C ALA A 201 1.14 8.91 -4.51
N LEU A 202 0.50 9.94 -3.95
CA LEU A 202 -0.80 10.39 -4.40
C LEU A 202 -0.74 11.02 -5.80
N ILE A 203 0.28 11.85 -6.09
CA ILE A 203 0.51 12.38 -7.44
C ILE A 203 0.68 11.23 -8.45
N GLN A 204 1.51 10.24 -8.12
CA GLN A 204 1.73 9.10 -9.01
C GLN A 204 0.44 8.31 -9.25
N THR A 205 -0.38 8.13 -8.22
CA THR A 205 -1.67 7.44 -8.34
C THR A 205 -2.65 8.22 -9.22
N LEU A 206 -2.83 9.51 -8.95
CA LEU A 206 -3.76 10.38 -9.68
C LEU A 206 -3.37 10.55 -11.15
N THR A 207 -2.07 10.52 -11.46
CA THR A 207 -1.57 10.63 -12.84
C THR A 207 -1.64 9.34 -13.64
N HIS A 208 -1.81 8.18 -12.98
CA HIS A 208 -1.81 6.85 -13.62
C HIS A 208 -3.05 6.02 -13.25
N MET A 209 -4.16 6.67 -12.91
CA MET A 209 -5.35 6.01 -12.37
C MET A 209 -5.86 4.85 -13.24
N GLU A 210 -5.89 5.05 -14.56
CA GLU A 210 -6.38 4.04 -15.52
C GLU A 210 -5.50 2.79 -15.51
N VAL A 211 -4.18 2.97 -15.55
CA VAL A 211 -3.21 1.86 -15.61
C VAL A 211 -3.14 1.13 -14.28
N LEU A 212 -3.22 1.85 -13.17
CA LEU A 212 -3.20 1.29 -11.82
C LEU A 212 -4.55 0.72 -11.39
N GLU A 213 -5.59 0.89 -12.20
CA GLU A 213 -6.98 0.57 -11.85
C GLU A 213 -7.37 1.10 -10.47
N SER A 214 -6.88 2.30 -10.13
CA SER A 214 -7.12 2.89 -8.82
C SER A 214 -8.59 3.24 -8.68
N ALA A 215 -9.24 2.78 -7.61
CA ALA A 215 -10.54 3.27 -7.21
C ALA A 215 -10.39 4.40 -6.19
N GLY A 216 -11.37 5.28 -6.11
CA GLY A 216 -11.34 6.36 -5.13
C GLY A 216 -12.69 7.04 -5.00
N ILE A 217 -12.81 7.86 -3.96
CA ILE A 217 -13.96 8.73 -3.73
C ILE A 217 -13.50 10.18 -3.61
N ILE A 218 -14.33 11.10 -4.07
CA ILE A 218 -14.17 12.54 -3.89
C ILE A 218 -15.36 13.07 -3.11
N VAL A 219 -15.10 13.95 -2.15
CA VAL A 219 -16.13 14.76 -1.48
C VAL A 219 -15.96 16.21 -1.89
N ARG A 220 -17.00 16.82 -2.45
CA ARG A 220 -17.03 18.24 -2.79
C ARG A 220 -17.93 19.00 -1.84
N ILE A 221 -17.53 20.21 -1.45
CA ILE A 221 -18.37 21.17 -0.74
C ILE A 221 -18.48 22.42 -1.61
N ASP A 222 -19.71 22.84 -1.91
CA ASP A 222 -20.01 23.96 -2.80
C ASP A 222 -19.28 23.85 -4.16
N GLY A 223 -19.23 22.63 -4.71
CA GLY A 223 -18.58 22.30 -5.99
C GLY A 223 -17.07 22.09 -5.92
N THR A 224 -16.41 22.40 -4.79
CA THR A 224 -14.94 22.31 -4.66
C THR A 224 -14.51 21.03 -3.96
N VAL A 225 -13.52 20.31 -4.48
CA VAL A 225 -12.90 19.14 -3.82
C VAL A 225 -12.43 19.53 -2.42
N SER A 226 -12.95 18.83 -1.41
CA SER A 226 -12.70 19.08 0.01
C SER A 226 -12.17 17.86 0.75
N ALA A 227 -12.31 16.66 0.18
CA ALA A 227 -11.63 15.45 0.61
C ALA A 227 -11.56 14.46 -0.55
N LEU A 228 -10.61 13.53 -0.46
CA LEU A 228 -10.51 12.37 -1.33
C LEU A 228 -10.04 11.15 -0.53
N ALA A 229 -10.30 9.97 -1.06
CA ALA A 229 -9.65 8.73 -0.61
C ALA A 229 -9.37 7.83 -1.82
N ILE A 230 -8.24 7.13 -1.79
CA ILE A 230 -7.85 6.14 -2.79
C ILE A 230 -8.05 4.76 -2.16
N MET A 231 -8.48 3.80 -2.95
CA MET A 231 -8.61 2.43 -2.51
C MET A 231 -8.05 1.45 -3.54
N SER A 232 -7.52 0.34 -3.04
CA SER A 232 -6.99 -0.75 -3.84
C SER A 232 -7.45 -2.10 -3.29
N VAL A 233 -7.45 -3.12 -4.14
CA VAL A 233 -7.71 -4.50 -3.72
C VAL A 233 -6.37 -5.11 -3.29
N LEU A 234 -6.32 -5.65 -2.06
CA LEU A 234 -5.15 -6.38 -1.58
C LEU A 234 -5.23 -7.87 -1.97
N ASN A 235 -6.40 -8.46 -1.76
CA ASN A 235 -6.73 -9.83 -2.14
C ASN A 235 -8.27 -10.00 -2.20
N ALA A 236 -8.75 -11.21 -2.46
CA ALA A 236 -10.18 -11.50 -2.63
C ALA A 236 -11.09 -11.12 -1.44
N LYS A 237 -10.54 -10.83 -0.26
CA LYS A 237 -11.32 -10.54 0.96
C LYS A 237 -10.96 -9.22 1.64
N THR A 238 -9.94 -8.52 1.15
CA THR A 238 -9.38 -7.34 1.82
C THR A 238 -9.13 -6.23 0.80
N GLY A 239 -9.66 -5.04 1.08
CA GLY A 239 -9.27 -3.79 0.42
C GLY A 239 -8.34 -2.98 1.30
N VAL A 240 -7.55 -2.11 0.69
CA VAL A 240 -6.70 -1.11 1.35
C VAL A 240 -7.25 0.26 1.00
N LEU A 241 -7.36 1.12 2.00
CA LEU A 241 -7.78 2.52 1.93
C LEU A 241 -6.63 3.41 2.39
#